data_AF-A0AAE3L0A7-F1
#
_entry.id   AF-A0AAE3L0A7-F1
#
_cell.length_a   1.000
_cell.length_b   1.000
_cell.length_c   1.000
_cell.angle_alpha   90.00
_cell.angle_beta   90.00
_cell.angle_gamma   90.00
#
_symmetry.space_group_name_H-M   'P 1'
#
loop_
_entity.id
_entity.type
_entity.pdbx_description
1 polymer ?
#
loop_
_entity_poly.entity_id
_entity_poly.type
_entity_poly.pdbx_seq_one_letter_code
_entity_poly.pdbx_strand_id
1 'polypeptide(L)'
;MIEEWSQKIMEMFLERMREIESVKAPNMTYGFDLLKIGAIGERAEHGVPVTEIYGTSIKFPYFDELRFVPAMIAKKPVDPLEVNTQVRIGPKAKIPLRLPTPIMATAMAYGISISKEAKKAWGKGTALAGTACNSGDAGFYLPEREQAKYYIVQYNRARYGNREEELKQADAIEIRFGQASMGPLTETVESTDIDEELARHLNLEKGQSAMRPILHPEIKEGKSLKHIVENLRKIRDDIPIGAKIAAGNIEKDLDEIIEARCDFVTIDGAGGGTAGSPKVSMDNATIPLLFAIPRAYHYLVKKGVKENISLIAVGGLRDSGDYMKALALGADAVYAGQSALIAMVYSQLQKVPMGTSPAELYLSWGKHTDKLDWEAGAQELANFIKASTMEMAMLTGLVGKKDIKDVSVEDLVCFNQDIKAATGISLAWQPSNN
;
A
#
# COMPACT_ATOMS: atom_id res chain seq x y z
N MET A 1 51.50 18.60 6.92
CA MET A 1 50.12 18.93 7.38
C MET A 1 49.08 17.86 7.04
N ILE A 2 48.77 17.55 5.75
CA ILE A 2 47.78 16.49 5.42
C ILE A 2 48.32 15.08 5.74
N GLU A 3 49.59 14.81 5.43
CA GLU A 3 50.24 13.52 5.76
C GLU A 3 50.39 13.30 7.26
N GLU A 4 50.76 14.33 8.02
CA GLU A 4 50.82 14.31 9.49
C GLU A 4 49.44 14.05 10.11
N TRP A 5 48.38 14.65 9.57
CA TRP A 5 47.01 14.40 10.04
C TRP A 5 46.58 12.96 9.74
N SER A 6 46.91 12.45 8.54
CA SER A 6 46.64 11.07 8.17
C SER A 6 47.41 10.08 9.04
N GLN A 7 48.68 10.34 9.35
CA GLN A 7 49.48 9.52 10.26
C GLN A 7 48.91 9.54 11.69
N LYS A 8 48.51 10.72 12.18
CA LYS A 8 47.94 10.85 13.53
C LYS A 8 46.59 10.16 13.67
N ILE A 9 45.74 10.21 12.63
CA ILE A 9 44.50 9.41 12.57
C ILE A 9 44.82 7.91 12.54
N MET A 10 45.83 7.51 11.77
CA MET A 10 46.25 6.11 11.67
C MET A 10 46.81 5.59 12.99
N GLU A 11 47.63 6.37 13.69
CA GLU A 11 48.15 6.04 15.02
C GLU A 11 47.03 5.97 16.06
N MET A 12 46.11 6.94 16.09
CA MET A 12 44.93 6.88 16.97
C MET A 12 44.04 5.67 16.67
N PHE A 13 43.89 5.30 15.40
CA PHE A 13 43.15 4.11 14.99
C PHE A 13 43.88 2.83 15.43
N LEU A 14 45.20 2.78 15.30
CA LEU A 14 46.03 1.64 15.70
C LEU A 14 46.14 1.49 17.23
N GLU A 15 46.21 2.59 17.99
CA GLU A 15 46.12 2.57 19.46
C GLU A 15 44.76 2.07 19.91
N ARG A 16 43.67 2.61 19.35
CA ARG A 16 42.32 2.09 19.64
C ARG A 16 42.22 0.61 19.32
N MET A 17 42.74 0.16 18.17
CA MET A 17 42.78 -1.25 17.79
C MET A 17 43.54 -2.14 18.79
N ARG A 18 44.59 -1.63 19.45
CA ARG A 18 45.34 -2.35 20.50
C ARG A 18 44.57 -2.46 21.81
N GLU A 19 43.64 -1.56 22.06
CA GLU A 19 42.74 -1.54 23.23
C GLU A 19 41.40 -2.26 22.98
N ILE A 20 41.17 -2.79 21.78
CA ILE A 20 39.95 -3.54 21.47
C ILE A 20 39.97 -4.88 22.23
N GLU A 21 39.21 -4.97 23.31
CA GLU A 21 38.97 -6.24 24.05
C GLU A 21 38.12 -7.24 23.24
N SER A 22 37.34 -6.77 22.26
CA SER A 22 36.56 -7.61 21.33
C SER A 22 36.63 -7.10 19.90
N VAL A 23 37.25 -7.89 19.01
CA VAL A 23 37.32 -7.62 17.56
C VAL A 23 35.93 -7.59 16.90
N LYS A 24 34.92 -8.17 17.56
CA LYS A 24 33.52 -8.15 17.11
C LYS A 24 32.76 -7.05 17.83
N ALA A 25 32.36 -6.01 17.10
CA ALA A 25 31.38 -5.05 17.57
C ALA A 25 29.96 -5.63 17.39
N PRO A 26 28.98 -5.26 18.23
CA PRO A 26 27.60 -5.73 18.11
C PRO A 26 27.02 -5.51 16.70
N ASN A 27 27.25 -4.34 16.10
CA ASN A 27 26.79 -4.00 14.75
C ASN A 27 27.47 -4.79 13.61
N MET A 28 28.57 -5.48 13.92
CA MET A 28 29.26 -6.40 13.00
C MET A 28 28.87 -7.86 13.23
N THR A 29 27.99 -8.13 14.18
CA THR A 29 27.46 -9.48 14.43
C THR A 29 26.26 -9.72 13.52
N TYR A 30 26.24 -10.89 12.87
CA TYR A 30 25.14 -11.27 11.98
C TYR A 30 23.79 -11.12 12.67
N GLY A 31 22.90 -10.31 12.08
CA GLY A 31 21.56 -10.04 12.59
C GLY A 31 21.44 -8.95 13.65
N PHE A 32 22.53 -8.27 14.04
CA PHE A 32 22.54 -7.18 15.02
C PHE A 32 22.92 -5.83 14.38
N ASP A 33 22.32 -5.46 13.26
CA ASP A 33 22.57 -4.13 12.66
C ASP A 33 22.15 -2.96 13.60
N LEU A 34 22.50 -1.73 13.23
CA LEU A 34 22.20 -0.54 14.04
C LEU A 34 20.69 -0.36 14.28
N LEU A 35 19.83 -0.75 13.33
CA LEU A 35 18.38 -0.68 13.51
C LEU A 35 17.92 -1.69 14.56
N LYS A 36 18.49 -2.90 14.55
CA LYS A 36 18.21 -3.94 15.55
C LYS A 36 18.68 -3.51 16.94
N ILE A 37 19.88 -2.96 17.05
CA ILE A 37 20.44 -2.46 18.32
C ILE A 37 19.58 -1.31 18.85
N GLY A 38 19.27 -0.30 18.02
CA GLY A 38 18.41 0.81 18.40
C GLY A 38 17.06 0.33 18.90
N ALA A 39 16.42 -0.59 18.17
CA ALA A 39 15.15 -1.15 18.60
C ALA A 39 15.26 -1.98 19.90
N ILE A 40 16.40 -2.63 20.20
CA ILE A 40 16.61 -3.29 21.50
C ILE A 40 16.72 -2.25 22.61
N GLY A 41 17.47 -1.17 22.37
CA GLY A 41 17.62 -0.04 23.30
C GLY A 41 16.28 0.60 23.67
N GLU A 42 15.48 0.97 22.66
CA GLU A 42 14.13 1.53 22.85
C GLU A 42 13.21 0.62 23.69
N ARG A 43 13.25 -0.70 23.44
CA ARG A 43 12.49 -1.67 24.26
C ARG A 43 13.01 -1.73 25.69
N ALA A 44 14.33 -1.68 25.89
CA ALA A 44 14.93 -1.76 27.21
C ALA A 44 14.66 -0.49 28.03
N GLU A 45 14.66 0.69 27.39
CA GLU A 45 14.42 1.97 28.05
C GLU A 45 12.94 2.15 28.43
N HIS A 46 12.01 1.78 27.54
CA HIS A 46 10.59 2.09 27.73
C HIS A 46 9.71 0.89 28.12
N GLY A 47 10.21 -0.35 27.99
CA GLY A 47 9.46 -1.55 28.35
C GLY A 47 8.25 -1.86 27.45
N VAL A 48 8.14 -1.21 26.29
CA VAL A 48 7.02 -1.33 25.35
C VAL A 48 7.51 -1.72 23.94
N PRO A 49 6.64 -2.29 23.07
CA PRO A 49 7.01 -2.57 21.69
C PRO A 49 7.39 -1.30 20.91
N VAL A 50 8.45 -1.39 20.11
CA VAL A 50 8.86 -0.32 19.20
C VAL A 50 7.86 -0.17 18.06
N THR A 51 7.42 1.06 17.85
CA THR A 51 6.57 1.46 16.73
C THR A 51 7.43 2.11 15.65
N GLU A 52 7.25 1.71 14.39
CA GLU A 52 7.96 2.31 13.25
C GLU A 52 6.96 2.80 12.20
N ILE A 53 7.45 3.68 11.33
CA ILE A 53 6.77 4.13 10.13
C ILE A 53 7.29 3.39 8.89
N TYR A 54 6.65 3.62 7.74
CA TYR A 54 6.97 2.92 6.48
C TYR A 54 6.68 1.42 6.57
N GLY A 55 7.35 0.61 5.75
CA GLY A 55 7.24 -0.85 5.75
C GLY A 55 8.44 -1.53 6.42
N THR A 56 8.46 -2.86 6.36
CA THR A 56 9.56 -3.67 6.87
C THR A 56 10.90 -3.37 6.20
N SER A 57 11.97 -3.47 6.99
CA SER A 57 13.37 -3.43 6.50
C SER A 57 13.88 -4.81 6.08
N ILE A 58 13.10 -5.88 6.28
CA ILE A 58 13.48 -7.25 5.95
C ILE A 58 13.33 -7.48 4.44
N LYS A 59 14.37 -8.05 3.84
CA LYS A 59 14.35 -8.47 2.44
C LYS A 59 13.75 -9.86 2.32
N PHE A 60 12.85 -10.04 1.37
CA PHE A 60 12.26 -11.31 0.97
C PHE A 60 12.12 -11.35 -0.56
N PRO A 61 11.90 -12.52 -1.17
CA PRO A 61 11.64 -12.61 -2.60
C PRO A 61 10.51 -11.66 -3.03
N TYR A 62 10.83 -10.78 -3.98
CA TYR A 62 9.93 -9.74 -4.45
C TYR A 62 9.98 -9.61 -5.97
N PHE A 63 9.34 -8.58 -6.51
CA PHE A 63 9.22 -8.35 -7.95
C PHE A 63 10.55 -8.09 -8.67
N ASP A 64 11.63 -7.81 -7.95
CA ASP A 64 12.98 -7.67 -8.50
C ASP A 64 13.49 -8.98 -9.15
N GLU A 65 12.91 -10.12 -8.79
CA GLU A 65 13.23 -11.44 -9.33
C GLU A 65 12.52 -11.75 -10.66
N LEU A 66 11.68 -10.84 -11.16
CA LEU A 66 10.87 -11.00 -12.38
C LEU A 66 11.34 -10.05 -13.49
N ARG A 67 11.30 -10.51 -14.74
CA ARG A 67 11.53 -9.69 -15.95
C ARG A 67 10.46 -9.92 -17.00
N PHE A 68 10.10 -8.85 -17.70
CA PHE A 68 9.27 -8.94 -18.91
C PHE A 68 10.10 -9.45 -20.08
N VAL A 69 9.49 -10.30 -20.91
CA VAL A 69 10.10 -10.82 -22.14
C VAL A 69 9.65 -9.95 -23.33
N PRO A 70 10.57 -9.21 -23.98
CA PRO A 70 10.19 -8.33 -25.08
C PRO A 70 9.73 -9.11 -26.32
N ALA A 71 8.65 -8.63 -26.92
CA ALA A 71 8.20 -9.04 -28.24
C ALA A 71 9.16 -8.46 -29.30
N MET A 72 9.60 -9.33 -30.23
CA MET A 72 10.56 -8.98 -31.29
C MET A 72 10.03 -9.42 -32.68
N ILE A 73 10.57 -10.50 -33.25
CA ILE A 73 10.24 -10.96 -34.61
C ILE A 73 9.02 -11.90 -34.60
N ALA A 74 8.99 -12.87 -33.69
CA ALA A 74 7.93 -13.89 -33.63
C ALA A 74 6.58 -13.29 -33.17
N LYS A 75 6.64 -12.40 -32.19
CA LYS A 75 5.53 -11.56 -31.74
C LYS A 75 5.96 -10.12 -31.93
N LYS A 76 5.18 -9.32 -32.65
CA LYS A 76 5.53 -7.90 -32.90
C LYS A 76 5.20 -7.07 -31.65
N PRO A 77 6.07 -6.11 -31.27
CA PRO A 77 5.73 -5.13 -30.25
C PRO A 77 4.59 -4.22 -30.74
N VAL A 78 3.93 -3.57 -29.80
CA VAL A 78 2.84 -2.62 -30.05
C VAL A 78 3.32 -1.23 -29.62
N ASP A 79 2.93 -0.20 -30.35
CA ASP A 79 3.20 1.19 -29.96
C ASP A 79 2.51 1.50 -28.62
N PRO A 80 3.23 2.00 -27.60
CA PRO A 80 2.65 2.36 -26.31
C PRO A 80 1.46 3.33 -26.39
N LEU A 81 1.37 4.16 -27.45
CA LEU A 81 0.26 5.08 -27.67
C LEU A 81 -1.04 4.37 -28.10
N GLU A 82 -0.95 3.13 -28.60
CA GLU A 82 -2.12 2.31 -28.96
C GLU A 82 -2.64 1.45 -27.79
N VAL A 83 -1.93 1.43 -26.65
CA VAL A 83 -2.27 0.55 -25.53
C VAL A 83 -3.46 1.10 -24.73
N ASN A 84 -4.46 0.25 -24.52
CA ASN A 84 -5.55 0.52 -23.60
C ASN A 84 -5.11 0.25 -22.15
N THR A 85 -5.10 1.30 -21.31
CA THR A 85 -4.79 1.22 -19.87
C THR A 85 -6.03 1.24 -18.97
N GLN A 86 -7.24 1.25 -19.54
CA GLN A 86 -8.47 1.42 -18.77
C GLN A 86 -8.86 0.16 -17.99
N VAL A 87 -9.17 0.33 -16.71
CA VAL A 87 -9.66 -0.75 -15.84
C VAL A 87 -11.05 -0.46 -15.27
N ARG A 88 -11.70 -1.51 -14.79
CA ARG A 88 -13.01 -1.44 -14.15
C ARG A 88 -12.98 -2.17 -12.82
N ILE A 89 -13.34 -1.47 -11.74
CA ILE A 89 -13.44 -2.07 -10.41
C ILE A 89 -14.89 -2.37 -10.09
N GLY A 90 -15.15 -3.58 -9.60
CA GLY A 90 -16.47 -4.07 -9.28
C GLY A 90 -17.38 -4.19 -10.51
N PRO A 91 -17.03 -5.01 -11.52
CA PRO A 91 -17.71 -5.05 -12.81
C PRO A 91 -19.20 -5.44 -12.74
N LYS A 92 -19.66 -6.01 -11.62
CA LYS A 92 -21.07 -6.37 -11.36
C LYS A 92 -21.87 -5.28 -10.64
N ALA A 93 -21.23 -4.26 -10.09
CA ALA A 93 -21.93 -3.10 -9.54
C ALA A 93 -22.70 -2.35 -10.64
N LYS A 94 -23.80 -1.67 -10.27
CA LYS A 94 -24.59 -0.89 -11.24
C LYS A 94 -23.80 0.29 -11.80
N ILE A 95 -22.97 0.90 -10.96
CA ILE A 95 -22.08 2.01 -11.25
C ILE A 95 -20.66 1.59 -10.88
N PRO A 96 -19.98 0.80 -11.71
CA PRO A 96 -18.62 0.38 -11.44
C PRO A 96 -17.63 1.56 -11.59
N LEU A 97 -16.51 1.53 -10.87
CA LEU A 97 -15.45 2.52 -11.09
C LEU A 97 -14.80 2.25 -12.45
N ARG A 98 -14.74 3.27 -13.31
CA ARG A 98 -14.09 3.21 -14.63
C ARG A 98 -12.89 4.14 -14.62
N LEU A 99 -11.71 3.56 -14.60
CA LEU A 99 -10.46 4.29 -14.35
C LEU A 99 -9.62 4.29 -15.62
N PRO A 100 -9.01 5.42 -16.02
CA PRO A 100 -8.13 5.49 -17.18
C PRO A 100 -6.77 4.79 -16.95
N THR A 101 -6.50 4.40 -15.70
CA THR A 101 -5.27 3.77 -15.23
C THR A 101 -5.60 2.70 -14.20
N PRO A 102 -4.81 1.62 -14.08
CA PRO A 102 -4.93 0.65 -12.99
C PRO A 102 -4.43 1.16 -11.63
N ILE A 103 -3.84 2.35 -11.58
CA ILE A 103 -3.25 2.90 -10.36
C ILE A 103 -4.29 3.74 -9.60
N MET A 104 -4.55 3.38 -8.35
CA MET A 104 -5.35 4.15 -7.39
C MET A 104 -4.46 4.62 -6.23
N ALA A 105 -4.88 5.65 -5.49
CA ALA A 105 -4.16 6.05 -4.28
C ALA A 105 -4.72 5.32 -3.05
N THR A 106 -3.83 4.71 -2.26
CA THR A 106 -4.21 3.84 -1.14
C THR A 106 -4.96 4.56 -0.02
N ALA A 107 -5.52 3.76 0.87
CA ALA A 107 -6.22 4.19 2.07
C ALA A 107 -5.24 4.84 3.07
N MET A 108 -5.41 6.15 3.31
CA MET A 108 -4.59 6.92 4.26
C MET A 108 -5.50 7.79 5.14
N ALA A 109 -5.54 7.51 6.44
CA ALA A 109 -6.49 8.14 7.36
C ALA A 109 -6.15 9.61 7.65
N TYR A 110 -7.16 10.50 7.63
CA TYR A 110 -7.02 11.89 8.10
C TYR A 110 -6.67 11.92 9.59
N GLY A 111 -5.62 12.67 9.97
CA GLY A 111 -5.23 12.97 11.36
C GLY A 111 -4.62 11.78 12.12
N ILE A 112 -4.98 10.55 11.78
CA ILE A 112 -4.37 9.31 12.32
C ILE A 112 -3.12 8.93 11.51
N SER A 113 -3.12 9.17 10.20
CA SER A 113 -2.00 8.85 9.32
C SER A 113 -1.42 10.13 8.71
N ILE A 114 -2.18 10.79 7.83
CA ILE A 114 -1.71 11.96 7.08
C ILE A 114 -2.49 13.24 7.42
N SER A 115 -1.80 14.37 7.28
CA SER A 115 -2.31 15.70 7.59
C SER A 115 -3.49 16.11 6.70
N LYS A 116 -4.18 17.17 7.10
CA LYS A 116 -5.29 17.77 6.34
C LYS A 116 -4.86 18.18 4.92
N GLU A 117 -3.72 18.84 4.82
CA GLU A 117 -3.11 19.31 3.59
C GLU A 117 -2.81 18.11 2.68
N ALA A 118 -2.20 17.06 3.24
CA ALA A 118 -1.94 15.82 2.52
C ALA A 118 -3.23 15.16 2.01
N LYS A 119 -4.32 15.12 2.80
CA LYS A 119 -5.62 14.58 2.37
C LYS A 119 -6.24 15.37 1.21
N LYS A 120 -6.16 16.70 1.23
CA LYS A 120 -6.62 17.54 0.11
C LYS A 120 -5.79 17.29 -1.15
N ALA A 121 -4.46 17.21 -1.01
CA ALA A 121 -3.57 16.87 -2.10
C ALA A 121 -3.87 15.48 -2.68
N TRP A 122 -4.15 14.51 -1.82
CA TRP A 122 -4.49 13.13 -2.18
C TRP A 122 -5.75 13.07 -3.06
N GLY A 123 -6.84 13.73 -2.63
CA GLY A 123 -8.09 13.80 -3.39
C GLY A 123 -7.94 14.55 -4.71
N LYS A 124 -7.29 15.72 -4.70
CA LYS A 124 -7.12 16.54 -5.91
C LYS A 124 -6.18 15.88 -6.92
N GLY A 125 -5.10 15.26 -6.46
CA GLY A 125 -4.12 14.60 -7.32
C GLY A 125 -4.70 13.39 -8.06
N THR A 126 -5.47 12.55 -7.37
CA THR A 126 -6.16 11.44 -8.03
C THR A 126 -7.24 11.92 -8.99
N ALA A 127 -7.97 12.99 -8.65
CA ALA A 127 -8.95 13.60 -9.54
C ALA A 127 -8.31 14.14 -10.84
N LEU A 128 -7.16 14.82 -10.74
CA LEU A 128 -6.38 15.31 -11.88
C LEU A 128 -5.80 14.17 -12.75
N ALA A 129 -5.53 13.01 -12.16
CA ALA A 129 -5.18 11.78 -12.87
C ALA A 129 -6.41 10.99 -13.38
N GLY A 130 -7.61 11.39 -12.97
CA GLY A 130 -8.86 10.73 -13.33
C GLY A 130 -9.12 9.39 -12.61
N THR A 131 -8.39 9.10 -11.52
CA THR A 131 -8.47 7.85 -10.75
C THR A 131 -9.09 8.06 -9.35
N ALA A 132 -9.11 7.00 -8.54
CA ALA A 132 -9.70 6.99 -7.21
C ALA A 132 -8.66 7.19 -6.09
N CYS A 133 -9.09 7.82 -5.00
CA CYS A 133 -8.42 7.77 -3.69
C CYS A 133 -9.28 7.04 -2.66
N ASN A 134 -8.66 6.60 -1.57
CA ASN A 134 -9.33 5.90 -0.47
C ASN A 134 -9.14 6.64 0.87
N SER A 135 -10.24 6.78 1.61
CA SER A 135 -10.34 7.64 2.78
C SER A 135 -9.46 7.22 3.97
N GLY A 136 -9.13 5.93 4.09
CA GLY A 136 -8.39 5.40 5.23
C GLY A 136 -9.22 5.18 6.50
N ASP A 137 -8.56 4.65 7.53
CA ASP A 137 -9.15 4.13 8.77
C ASP A 137 -9.77 5.18 9.71
N ALA A 138 -9.89 6.44 9.26
CA ALA A 138 -10.68 7.51 9.86
C ALA A 138 -12.04 7.72 9.16
N GLY A 139 -12.35 6.91 8.13
CA GLY A 139 -13.57 6.99 7.34
C GLY A 139 -13.63 8.19 6.41
N PHE A 140 -14.84 8.51 5.94
CA PHE A 140 -15.15 9.63 5.06
C PHE A 140 -14.62 10.95 5.63
N TYR A 141 -13.91 11.75 4.83
CA TYR A 141 -13.48 13.09 5.24
C TYR A 141 -13.87 14.12 4.18
N LEU A 142 -14.75 15.07 4.55
CA LEU A 142 -15.37 16.00 3.61
C LEU A 142 -14.35 16.81 2.79
N PRO A 143 -13.28 17.40 3.37
CA PRO A 143 -12.29 18.15 2.60
C PRO A 143 -11.53 17.33 1.56
N GLU A 144 -11.40 16.01 1.73
CA GLU A 144 -10.87 15.13 0.69
C GLU A 144 -11.94 14.79 -0.36
N ARG A 145 -13.18 14.48 0.08
CA ARG A 145 -14.29 14.17 -0.81
C ARG A 145 -14.56 15.27 -1.82
N GLU A 146 -14.48 16.53 -1.39
CA GLU A 146 -14.70 17.71 -2.25
C GLU A 146 -13.67 17.84 -3.37
N GLN A 147 -12.47 17.27 -3.19
CA GLN A 147 -11.41 17.29 -4.19
C GLN A 147 -11.40 16.05 -5.08
N ALA A 148 -11.94 14.93 -4.59
CA ALA A 148 -11.86 13.64 -5.24
C ALA A 148 -12.87 13.49 -6.40
N LYS A 149 -12.43 12.84 -7.49
CA LYS A 149 -13.31 12.42 -8.59
C LYS A 149 -14.05 11.12 -8.25
N TYR A 150 -13.30 10.11 -7.81
CA TYR A 150 -13.83 8.85 -7.30
C TYR A 150 -13.33 8.67 -5.86
N TYR A 151 -14.27 8.52 -4.94
CA TYR A 151 -13.97 8.44 -3.51
C TYR A 151 -14.34 7.10 -2.91
N ILE A 152 -13.32 6.31 -2.58
CA ILE A 152 -13.49 5.03 -1.89
C ILE A 152 -13.53 5.31 -0.39
N VAL A 153 -14.66 5.03 0.26
CA VAL A 153 -14.77 5.19 1.72
C VAL A 153 -14.40 3.88 2.40
N GLN A 154 -13.41 3.94 3.28
CA GLN A 154 -13.03 2.80 4.09
C GLN A 154 -14.03 2.61 5.22
N TYR A 155 -14.70 1.46 5.21
CA TYR A 155 -15.60 1.04 6.29
C TYR A 155 -14.75 0.38 7.38
N ASN A 156 -14.37 1.18 8.38
CA ASN A 156 -13.42 0.80 9.42
C ASN A 156 -14.11 0.19 10.63
N ARG A 157 -13.35 -0.55 11.43
CA ARG A 157 -13.85 -1.34 12.57
C ARG A 157 -14.42 -0.50 13.71
N ALA A 158 -14.10 0.80 13.77
CA ALA A 158 -14.59 1.74 14.77
C ALA A 158 -15.80 2.57 14.33
N ARG A 159 -16.21 2.49 13.05
CA ARG A 159 -17.28 3.31 12.45
C ARG A 159 -17.00 4.81 12.41
N TYR A 160 -15.72 5.21 12.49
CA TYR A 160 -15.35 6.61 12.25
C TYR A 160 -15.67 7.00 10.81
N GLY A 161 -16.25 8.18 10.58
CA GLY A 161 -16.60 8.66 9.23
C GLY A 161 -17.40 7.65 8.40
N ASN A 162 -18.27 6.85 9.03
CA ASN A 162 -19.09 5.82 8.37
C ASN A 162 -20.59 6.01 8.63
N ARG A 163 -21.03 7.26 8.85
CA ARG A 163 -22.46 7.57 8.99
C ARG A 163 -23.17 7.39 7.64
N GLU A 164 -24.48 7.18 7.68
CA GLU A 164 -25.26 6.85 6.47
C GLU A 164 -25.15 7.94 5.40
N GLU A 165 -25.22 9.21 5.80
CA GLU A 165 -25.08 10.38 4.94
C GLU A 165 -23.69 10.54 4.32
N GLU A 166 -22.66 9.99 4.96
CA GLU A 166 -21.29 9.98 4.47
C GLU A 166 -21.07 8.85 3.47
N LEU A 167 -21.56 7.64 3.80
CA LEU A 167 -21.50 6.48 2.91
C LEU A 167 -22.32 6.72 1.64
N LYS A 168 -23.39 7.52 1.71
CA LYS A 168 -24.16 7.97 0.53
C LYS A 168 -23.35 8.80 -0.46
N GLN A 169 -22.19 9.35 -0.06
CA GLN A 169 -21.32 10.14 -0.93
C GLN A 169 -20.15 9.33 -1.53
N ALA A 170 -20.01 8.06 -1.16
CA ALA A 170 -18.95 7.17 -1.65
C ALA A 170 -19.16 6.76 -3.12
N ASP A 171 -18.10 6.55 -3.86
CA ASP A 171 -18.13 5.94 -5.19
C ASP A 171 -17.79 4.43 -5.14
N ALA A 172 -17.19 3.99 -4.03
CA ALA A 172 -17.08 2.60 -3.63
C ALA A 172 -16.89 2.52 -2.10
N ILE A 173 -17.18 1.36 -1.50
CA ILE A 173 -16.95 1.11 -0.07
C ILE A 173 -15.98 -0.05 0.08
N GLU A 174 -14.95 0.13 0.89
CA GLU A 174 -13.95 -0.91 1.19
C GLU A 174 -13.97 -1.27 2.68
N ILE A 175 -14.44 -2.48 3.00
CA ILE A 175 -14.50 -3.00 4.37
C ILE A 175 -13.11 -3.43 4.80
N ARG A 176 -12.53 -2.76 5.81
CA ARG A 176 -11.16 -3.04 6.26
C ARG A 176 -11.12 -4.05 7.41
N PHE A 177 -10.55 -5.22 7.14
CA PHE A 177 -10.27 -6.24 8.15
C PHE A 177 -8.86 -6.14 8.73
N GLY A 178 -7.90 -5.69 7.93
CA GLY A 178 -6.52 -5.54 8.34
C GLY A 178 -5.64 -4.94 7.26
N GLN A 179 -4.36 -4.76 7.58
CA GLN A 179 -3.34 -4.25 6.66
C GLN A 179 -2.02 -4.99 6.85
N ALA A 180 -1.09 -4.85 5.91
CA ALA A 180 0.16 -5.62 5.94
C ALA A 180 0.99 -5.41 7.21
N SER A 181 1.11 -4.17 7.68
CA SER A 181 2.01 -3.83 8.80
C SER A 181 1.61 -4.43 10.14
N MET A 182 0.33 -4.78 10.30
CA MET A 182 -0.21 -5.09 11.63
C MET A 182 -1.35 -6.13 11.63
N GLY A 183 -1.74 -6.63 10.46
CA GLY A 183 -2.87 -7.53 10.33
C GLY A 183 -4.15 -6.92 10.92
N PRO A 184 -4.89 -7.65 11.77
CA PRO A 184 -6.12 -7.19 12.39
C PRO A 184 -5.90 -6.63 13.81
N LEU A 185 -4.67 -6.33 14.25
CA LEU A 185 -4.49 -5.88 15.64
C LEU A 185 -5.22 -4.55 15.92
N THR A 186 -5.47 -4.30 17.20
CA THR A 186 -6.03 -3.04 17.69
C THR A 186 -5.06 -1.90 17.39
N GLU A 187 -5.60 -0.75 17.02
CA GLU A 187 -4.82 0.46 16.84
C GLU A 187 -5.40 1.56 17.72
N THR A 188 -4.55 2.24 18.48
CA THR A 188 -4.93 3.33 19.37
C THR A 188 -4.16 4.58 19.00
N VAL A 189 -4.85 5.71 18.94
CA VAL A 189 -4.23 7.05 18.99
C VAL A 189 -4.56 7.62 20.35
N GLU A 190 -3.53 8.00 21.11
CA GLU A 190 -3.75 8.55 22.44
C GLU A 190 -4.41 9.91 22.38
N SER A 191 -5.23 10.23 23.39
CA SER A 191 -5.96 11.50 23.46
C SER A 191 -5.05 12.74 23.41
N THR A 192 -3.77 12.61 23.79
CA THR A 192 -2.76 13.67 23.70
C THR A 192 -2.36 14.01 22.27
N ASP A 193 -2.55 13.08 21.33
CA ASP A 193 -2.20 13.21 19.91
C ASP A 193 -3.43 13.52 19.04
N ILE A 194 -4.59 13.77 19.67
CA ILE A 194 -5.85 14.07 18.99
C ILE A 194 -6.20 15.54 19.19
N ASP A 195 -6.18 16.31 18.10
CA ASP A 195 -6.64 17.69 18.12
C ASP A 195 -8.18 17.79 18.10
N GLU A 196 -8.71 19.00 18.32
CA GLU A 196 -10.15 19.25 18.37
C GLU A 196 -10.87 19.03 17.02
N GLU A 197 -10.18 19.15 15.88
CA GLU A 197 -10.77 18.87 14.57
C GLU A 197 -10.92 17.37 14.37
N LEU A 198 -9.88 16.60 14.70
CA LEU A 198 -9.87 15.14 14.63
C LEU A 198 -10.85 14.52 15.64
N ALA A 199 -10.90 15.03 16.88
CA ALA A 199 -11.86 14.55 17.88
C ALA A 199 -13.31 14.71 17.39
N ARG A 200 -13.65 15.87 16.79
CA ARG A 200 -14.98 16.10 16.19
C ARG A 200 -15.22 15.19 14.99
N HIS A 201 -14.21 15.01 14.14
CA HIS A 201 -14.29 14.13 12.97
C HIS A 201 -14.61 12.68 13.36
N LEU A 202 -13.90 12.16 14.36
CA LEU A 202 -14.05 10.80 14.88
C LEU A 202 -15.23 10.65 15.86
N ASN A 203 -15.93 11.76 16.19
CA ASN A 203 -17.00 11.80 17.18
C ASN A 203 -16.56 11.27 18.57
N LEU A 204 -15.44 11.78 19.06
CA LEU A 204 -14.85 11.43 20.35
C LEU A 204 -15.19 12.45 21.42
N GLU A 205 -15.37 11.97 22.66
CA GLU A 205 -15.48 12.82 23.84
C GLU A 205 -14.12 13.46 24.18
N LYS A 206 -14.14 14.58 24.91
CA LYS A 206 -12.92 15.27 25.31
C LYS A 206 -12.05 14.36 26.19
N GLY A 207 -10.80 14.15 25.77
CA GLY A 207 -9.84 13.28 26.47
C GLY A 207 -10.00 11.79 26.15
N GLN A 208 -10.88 11.41 25.21
CA GLN A 208 -11.02 10.03 24.76
C GLN A 208 -9.97 9.69 23.69
N SER A 209 -9.22 8.60 23.90
CA SER A 209 -8.32 8.04 22.88
C SER A 209 -9.11 7.38 21.73
N ALA A 210 -8.62 7.49 20.50
CA ALA A 210 -9.25 6.87 19.33
C ALA A 210 -8.78 5.41 19.20
N MET A 211 -9.67 4.45 19.48
CA MET A 211 -9.37 3.03 19.37
C MET A 211 -10.08 2.41 18.17
N ARG A 212 -9.38 1.58 17.39
CA ARG A 212 -9.95 0.70 16.37
C ARG A 212 -9.90 -0.75 16.85
N PRO A 213 -11.06 -1.40 17.08
CA PRO A 213 -11.10 -2.75 17.64
C PRO A 213 -10.60 -3.79 16.62
N ILE A 214 -10.27 -4.99 17.09
CA ILE A 214 -9.77 -6.11 16.27
C ILE A 214 -10.81 -6.56 15.22
N LEU A 215 -12.09 -6.60 15.61
CA LEU A 215 -13.18 -7.08 14.77
C LEU A 215 -14.19 -5.95 14.50
N HIS A 216 -14.87 -6.04 13.37
CA HIS A 216 -16.11 -5.29 13.18
C HIS A 216 -17.12 -5.69 14.27
N PRO A 217 -17.89 -4.74 14.85
CA PRO A 217 -18.85 -5.01 15.91
C PRO A 217 -19.83 -6.15 15.58
N GLU A 218 -20.35 -6.18 14.36
CA GLU A 218 -21.29 -7.18 13.88
C GLU A 218 -20.65 -8.58 13.87
N ILE A 219 -19.37 -8.69 13.51
CA ILE A 219 -18.64 -9.96 13.52
C ILE A 219 -18.35 -10.43 14.94
N LYS A 220 -18.02 -9.49 15.83
CA LYS A 220 -17.88 -9.79 17.26
C LYS A 220 -19.19 -10.34 17.86
N GLU A 221 -20.34 -9.90 17.34
CA GLU A 221 -21.67 -10.39 17.69
C GLU A 221 -22.09 -11.67 16.93
N GLY A 222 -21.16 -12.31 16.21
CA GLY A 222 -21.40 -13.55 15.49
C GLY A 222 -22.13 -13.40 14.15
N LYS A 223 -22.23 -12.18 13.60
CA LYS A 223 -22.71 -11.96 12.22
C LYS A 223 -21.60 -12.19 11.21
N SER A 224 -21.97 -12.59 10.00
CA SER A 224 -21.02 -12.80 8.91
C SER A 224 -20.69 -11.50 8.16
N LEU A 225 -19.62 -11.52 7.35
CA LEU A 225 -19.33 -10.43 6.41
C LEU A 225 -20.49 -10.15 5.46
N LYS A 226 -21.22 -11.20 5.05
CA LYS A 226 -22.43 -11.06 4.23
C LYS A 226 -23.47 -10.13 4.87
N HIS A 227 -23.66 -10.22 6.19
CA HIS A 227 -24.57 -9.34 6.91
C HIS A 227 -24.13 -7.86 6.81
N ILE A 228 -22.83 -7.60 6.93
CA ILE A 228 -22.27 -6.26 6.78
C ILE A 228 -22.52 -5.74 5.35
N VAL A 229 -22.20 -6.54 4.33
CA VAL A 229 -22.42 -6.15 2.92
C VAL A 229 -23.90 -5.89 2.66
N GLU A 230 -24.81 -6.75 3.11
CA GLU A 230 -26.26 -6.55 2.96
C GLU A 230 -26.75 -5.24 3.60
N ASN A 231 -26.20 -4.86 4.76
CA ASN A 231 -26.54 -3.58 5.38
C ASN A 231 -26.01 -2.39 4.59
N LEU A 232 -24.78 -2.45 4.09
CA LEU A 232 -24.21 -1.39 3.25
C LEU A 232 -24.97 -1.25 1.93
N ARG A 233 -25.45 -2.36 1.34
CA ARG A 233 -26.30 -2.34 0.15
C ARG A 233 -27.64 -1.64 0.37
N LYS A 234 -28.22 -1.69 1.58
CA LYS A 234 -29.43 -0.91 1.90
C LYS A 234 -29.17 0.60 1.82
N ILE A 235 -27.94 1.03 2.04
CA ILE A 235 -27.52 2.44 1.96
C ILE A 235 -27.15 2.79 0.50
N ARG A 236 -26.35 1.94 -0.15
CA ARG A 236 -25.84 2.09 -1.52
C ARG A 236 -25.72 0.74 -2.24
N ASP A 237 -26.75 0.39 -3.01
CA ASP A 237 -26.80 -0.84 -3.82
C ASP A 237 -26.22 -0.66 -5.25
N ASP A 238 -25.81 0.56 -5.58
CA ASP A 238 -25.39 0.94 -6.93
C ASP A 238 -23.87 0.89 -7.14
N ILE A 239 -23.07 1.07 -6.10
CA ILE A 239 -21.60 1.18 -6.18
C ILE A 239 -20.87 -0.12 -5.83
N PRO A 240 -19.57 -0.27 -6.15
CA PRO A 240 -18.76 -1.38 -5.69
C PRO A 240 -18.63 -1.41 -4.16
N ILE A 241 -18.82 -2.59 -3.57
CA ILE A 241 -18.52 -2.88 -2.16
C ILE A 241 -17.52 -4.02 -2.11
N GLY A 242 -16.38 -3.79 -1.48
CA GLY A 242 -15.31 -4.77 -1.39
C GLY A 242 -14.74 -4.91 0.01
N ALA A 243 -13.74 -5.78 0.14
CA ALA A 243 -13.05 -6.02 1.40
C ALA A 243 -11.54 -5.91 1.24
N LYS A 244 -10.86 -5.32 2.23
CA LYS A 244 -9.41 -5.28 2.32
C LYS A 244 -8.92 -6.23 3.41
N ILE A 245 -8.04 -7.16 3.03
CA ILE A 245 -7.43 -8.14 3.91
C ILE A 245 -5.91 -8.06 3.84
N ALA A 246 -5.26 -8.28 4.99
CA ALA A 246 -3.84 -8.56 5.02
C ALA A 246 -3.59 -9.95 4.39
N ALA A 247 -2.51 -10.12 3.64
CA ALA A 247 -2.19 -11.38 2.99
C ALA A 247 -1.84 -12.46 4.03
N GLY A 248 -2.85 -13.19 4.50
CA GLY A 248 -2.76 -14.25 5.50
C GLY A 248 -3.25 -15.59 4.96
N ASN A 249 -4.39 -16.08 5.45
CA ASN A 249 -5.02 -17.29 4.94
C ASN A 249 -5.94 -16.96 3.75
N ILE A 250 -5.30 -16.55 2.66
CA ILE A 250 -5.94 -15.94 1.48
C ILE A 250 -7.16 -16.73 1.01
N GLU A 251 -7.06 -18.04 0.84
CA GLU A 251 -8.15 -18.85 0.28
C GLU A 251 -9.37 -18.90 1.20
N LYS A 252 -9.16 -19.01 2.52
CA LYS A 252 -10.28 -19.02 3.48
C LYS A 252 -10.93 -17.64 3.59
N ASP A 253 -10.12 -16.59 3.63
CA ASP A 253 -10.65 -15.22 3.66
C ASP A 253 -11.41 -14.89 2.37
N LEU A 254 -10.95 -15.41 1.22
CA LEU A 254 -11.66 -15.27 -0.06
C LEU A 254 -12.98 -16.03 -0.08
N ASP A 255 -13.11 -17.18 0.59
CA ASP A 255 -14.40 -17.87 0.69
C ASP A 255 -15.47 -16.99 1.35
N GLU A 256 -15.12 -16.32 2.47
CA GLU A 256 -16.00 -15.39 3.17
C GLU A 256 -16.39 -14.19 2.29
N ILE A 257 -15.42 -13.64 1.55
CA ILE A 257 -15.62 -12.49 0.66
C ILE A 257 -16.54 -12.85 -0.52
N ILE A 258 -16.37 -14.05 -1.10
CA ILE A 258 -17.21 -14.57 -2.17
C ILE A 258 -18.64 -14.81 -1.65
N GLU A 259 -18.79 -15.44 -0.48
CA GLU A 259 -20.10 -15.67 0.14
C GLU A 259 -20.83 -14.36 0.43
N ALA A 260 -20.09 -13.34 0.87
CA ALA A 260 -20.60 -12.01 1.12
C ALA A 260 -20.99 -11.21 -0.13
N ARG A 261 -20.66 -11.71 -1.34
CA ARG A 261 -20.91 -11.05 -2.63
C ARG A 261 -20.25 -9.67 -2.73
N CYS A 262 -19.00 -9.57 -2.27
CA CYS A 262 -18.17 -8.40 -2.54
C CYS A 262 -17.87 -8.29 -4.04
N ASP A 263 -17.80 -7.06 -4.57
CA ASP A 263 -17.45 -6.80 -5.97
C ASP A 263 -15.95 -6.70 -6.20
N PHE A 264 -15.17 -6.48 -5.14
CA PHE A 264 -13.71 -6.47 -5.20
C PHE A 264 -13.09 -6.92 -3.89
N VAL A 265 -11.82 -7.33 -3.96
CA VAL A 265 -10.98 -7.66 -2.82
C VAL A 265 -9.63 -6.99 -2.97
N THR A 266 -9.15 -6.35 -1.90
CA THR A 266 -7.81 -5.77 -1.81
C THR A 266 -6.93 -6.68 -0.97
N ILE A 267 -5.87 -7.22 -1.56
CA ILE A 267 -4.84 -8.01 -0.88
C ILE A 267 -3.66 -7.10 -0.50
N ASP A 268 -3.43 -6.94 0.81
CA ASP A 268 -2.35 -6.15 1.37
C ASP A 268 -1.18 -7.05 1.79
N GLY A 269 -0.15 -7.12 0.94
CA GLY A 269 1.01 -7.99 1.11
C GLY A 269 2.15 -7.39 1.91
N ALA A 270 3.07 -8.24 2.36
CA ALA A 270 4.24 -7.82 3.12
C ALA A 270 5.01 -6.67 2.46
N GLY A 271 5.47 -5.71 3.28
CA GLY A 271 6.09 -4.47 2.81
C GLY A 271 5.13 -3.27 2.70
N GLY A 272 3.84 -3.43 3.01
CA GLY A 272 2.91 -2.31 3.14
C GLY A 272 3.33 -1.32 4.22
N GLY A 273 3.28 -0.03 3.86
CA GLY A 273 3.69 1.07 4.74
C GLY A 273 2.62 1.45 5.77
N THR A 274 3.06 2.08 6.85
CA THR A 274 2.19 2.60 7.92
C THR A 274 2.71 3.95 8.45
N ALA A 275 1.82 4.73 9.07
CA ALA A 275 2.19 5.91 9.86
C ALA A 275 2.68 5.57 11.27
N GLY A 276 2.50 4.31 11.69
CA GLY A 276 2.92 3.79 12.98
C GLY A 276 2.36 2.38 13.19
N SER A 277 3.22 1.36 13.24
CA SER A 277 2.83 0.02 13.69
C SER A 277 3.96 -0.66 14.47
N PRO A 278 3.65 -1.66 15.32
CA PRO A 278 4.67 -2.44 16.00
C PRO A 278 5.63 -3.11 15.03
N LYS A 279 6.94 -2.87 15.22
CA LYS A 279 8.01 -3.45 14.38
C LYS A 279 7.94 -4.98 14.26
N VAL A 280 7.52 -5.65 15.34
CA VAL A 280 7.39 -7.11 15.35
C VAL A 280 6.39 -7.62 14.31
N SER A 281 5.25 -6.95 14.15
CA SER A 281 4.23 -7.36 13.18
C SER A 281 4.67 -7.05 11.76
N MET A 282 5.24 -5.86 11.52
CA MET A 282 5.74 -5.48 10.19
C MET A 282 6.78 -6.45 9.64
N ASP A 283 7.70 -6.90 10.51
CA ASP A 283 8.82 -7.73 10.10
C ASP A 283 8.47 -9.23 10.00
N ASN A 284 7.39 -9.69 10.65
CA ASN A 284 7.12 -11.13 10.80
C ASN A 284 5.73 -11.58 10.35
N ALA A 285 4.86 -10.66 9.93
CA ALA A 285 3.51 -10.99 9.49
C ALA A 285 3.35 -10.79 7.97
N THR A 286 2.34 -11.48 7.44
CA THR A 286 1.84 -11.38 6.06
C THR A 286 2.73 -11.97 4.97
N ILE A 287 2.07 -12.34 3.87
CA ILE A 287 2.68 -12.99 2.72
C ILE A 287 3.09 -11.92 1.69
N PRO A 288 4.30 -11.98 1.10
CA PRO A 288 4.71 -11.08 0.02
C PRO A 288 3.78 -11.14 -1.19
N LEU A 289 3.55 -10.00 -1.84
CA LEU A 289 2.67 -9.89 -3.02
C LEU A 289 3.04 -10.85 -4.15
N LEU A 290 4.33 -11.14 -4.33
CA LEU A 290 4.84 -12.13 -5.28
C LEU A 290 4.13 -13.49 -5.19
N PHE A 291 3.76 -13.90 -3.97
CA PHE A 291 3.06 -15.16 -3.72
C PHE A 291 1.56 -14.94 -3.48
N ALA A 292 1.19 -13.81 -2.86
CA ALA A 292 -0.18 -13.55 -2.48
C ALA A 292 -1.10 -13.31 -3.70
N ILE A 293 -0.62 -12.56 -4.71
CA ILE A 293 -1.44 -12.23 -5.89
C ILE A 293 -1.77 -13.48 -6.72
N PRO A 294 -0.81 -14.33 -7.12
CA PRO A 294 -1.13 -15.53 -7.90
C PRO A 294 -2.05 -16.49 -7.15
N ARG A 295 -1.85 -16.65 -5.82
CA ARG A 295 -2.74 -17.48 -4.99
C ARG A 295 -4.18 -16.97 -5.01
N ALA A 296 -4.38 -15.67 -4.78
CA ALA A 296 -5.70 -15.06 -4.83
C ALA A 296 -6.32 -15.18 -6.23
N TYR A 297 -5.56 -14.87 -7.28
CA TYR A 297 -5.99 -14.96 -8.67
C TYR A 297 -6.45 -16.38 -9.02
N HIS A 298 -5.59 -17.39 -8.82
CA HIS A 298 -5.92 -18.78 -9.14
C HIS A 298 -7.08 -19.30 -8.31
N TYR A 299 -7.23 -18.85 -7.05
CA TYR A 299 -8.38 -19.23 -6.23
C TYR A 299 -9.68 -18.66 -6.78
N LEU A 300 -9.72 -17.37 -7.14
CA LEU A 300 -10.88 -16.73 -7.76
C LEU A 300 -11.24 -17.37 -9.12
N VAL A 301 -10.23 -17.76 -9.91
CA VAL A 301 -10.42 -18.50 -11.17
C VAL A 301 -11.02 -19.88 -10.89
N LYS A 302 -10.46 -20.62 -9.93
CA LYS A 302 -10.96 -21.95 -9.52
C LYS A 302 -12.41 -21.90 -9.04
N LYS A 303 -12.80 -20.82 -8.36
CA LYS A 303 -14.17 -20.58 -7.90
C LYS A 303 -15.10 -20.05 -9.00
N GLY A 304 -14.57 -19.74 -10.18
CA GLY A 304 -15.35 -19.24 -11.32
C GLY A 304 -15.85 -17.80 -11.17
N VAL A 305 -15.20 -16.99 -10.31
CA VAL A 305 -15.66 -15.64 -9.95
C VAL A 305 -14.66 -14.52 -10.26
N LYS A 306 -13.47 -14.83 -10.79
CA LYS A 306 -12.44 -13.81 -11.13
C LYS A 306 -12.93 -12.71 -12.08
N GLU A 307 -13.83 -13.03 -13.01
CA GLU A 307 -14.45 -12.05 -13.92
C GLU A 307 -15.51 -11.16 -13.23
N ASN A 308 -15.97 -11.57 -12.05
CA ASN A 308 -17.03 -10.90 -11.30
C ASN A 308 -16.47 -10.05 -10.14
N ILE A 309 -15.33 -10.46 -9.57
CA ILE A 309 -14.69 -9.84 -8.41
C ILE A 309 -13.33 -9.28 -8.82
N SER A 310 -13.16 -7.96 -8.72
CA SER A 310 -11.87 -7.34 -8.99
C SER A 310 -10.85 -7.65 -7.89
N LEU A 311 -9.63 -8.00 -8.25
CA LEU A 311 -8.50 -8.21 -7.36
C LEU A 311 -7.59 -6.97 -7.36
N ILE A 312 -7.47 -6.29 -6.24
CA ILE A 312 -6.60 -5.12 -6.06
C ILE A 312 -5.40 -5.54 -5.22
N ALA A 313 -4.19 -5.15 -5.63
CA ALA A 313 -2.98 -5.41 -4.87
C ALA A 313 -2.42 -4.13 -4.22
N VAL A 314 -1.91 -4.28 -3.00
CA VAL A 314 -1.21 -3.22 -2.27
C VAL A 314 -0.15 -3.82 -1.35
N GLY A 315 0.93 -3.08 -1.09
CA GLY A 315 2.00 -3.54 -0.18
C GLY A 315 3.37 -3.52 -0.85
N GLY A 316 4.22 -2.57 -0.47
CA GLY A 316 5.60 -2.48 -0.93
C GLY A 316 5.82 -2.07 -2.40
N LEU A 317 4.76 -1.70 -3.15
CA LEU A 317 4.86 -1.35 -4.56
C LEU A 317 5.54 0.02 -4.76
N ARG A 318 6.68 0.03 -5.45
CA ARG A 318 7.58 1.20 -5.54
C ARG A 318 7.36 2.05 -6.78
N ASP A 319 7.16 1.41 -7.92
CA ASP A 319 7.16 2.07 -9.23
C ASP A 319 6.27 1.35 -10.25
N SER A 320 6.26 1.85 -11.49
CA SER A 320 5.49 1.30 -12.61
C SER A 320 5.87 -0.14 -12.96
N GLY A 321 7.12 -0.53 -12.75
CA GLY A 321 7.58 -1.91 -12.94
C GLY A 321 6.94 -2.85 -11.95
N ASP A 322 6.87 -2.45 -10.67
CA ASP A 322 6.16 -3.20 -9.65
C ASP A 322 4.64 -3.25 -9.91
N TYR A 323 4.04 -2.12 -10.29
CA TYR A 323 2.61 -2.06 -10.63
C TYR A 323 2.28 -3.01 -11.78
N MET A 324 3.09 -3.00 -12.85
CA MET A 324 2.86 -3.84 -14.02
C MET A 324 3.05 -5.33 -13.70
N LYS A 325 4.03 -5.68 -12.87
CA LYS A 325 4.23 -7.06 -12.41
C LYS A 325 3.07 -7.54 -11.53
N ALA A 326 2.51 -6.69 -10.67
CA ALA A 326 1.31 -7.04 -9.91
C ALA A 326 0.12 -7.37 -10.83
N LEU A 327 -0.07 -6.58 -11.90
CA LEU A 327 -1.09 -6.86 -12.92
C LEU A 327 -0.85 -8.19 -13.64
N ALA A 328 0.40 -8.41 -14.10
CA ALA A 328 0.79 -9.64 -14.77
C ALA A 328 0.60 -10.90 -13.88
N LEU A 329 0.74 -10.76 -12.55
CA LEU A 329 0.47 -11.83 -11.58
C LEU A 329 -1.02 -12.08 -11.34
N GLY A 330 -1.91 -11.24 -11.85
CA GLY A 330 -3.37 -11.43 -11.83
C GLY A 330 -4.17 -10.35 -11.11
N ALA A 331 -3.55 -9.26 -10.64
CA ALA A 331 -4.29 -8.11 -10.11
C ALA A 331 -4.98 -7.33 -11.25
N ASP A 332 -6.18 -6.81 -11.00
CA ASP A 332 -6.90 -5.92 -11.93
C ASP A 332 -6.49 -4.45 -11.75
N ALA A 333 -6.00 -4.08 -10.57
CA ALA A 333 -5.54 -2.75 -10.21
C ALA A 333 -4.61 -2.78 -9.01
N VAL A 334 -3.94 -1.67 -8.74
CA VAL A 334 -3.04 -1.50 -7.61
C VAL A 334 -3.34 -0.24 -6.83
N TYR A 335 -3.07 -0.27 -5.52
CA TYR A 335 -2.95 0.95 -4.74
C TYR A 335 -1.49 1.38 -4.60
N ALA A 336 -1.20 2.63 -4.99
CA ALA A 336 0.03 3.33 -4.67
C ALA A 336 -0.10 4.00 -3.28
N GLY A 337 0.87 3.73 -2.40
CA GLY A 337 0.92 4.27 -1.05
C GLY A 337 2.14 5.14 -0.83
N GLN A 338 3.20 4.54 -0.28
CA GLN A 338 4.43 5.26 0.06
C GLN A 338 5.10 5.92 -1.16
N SER A 339 5.10 5.25 -2.32
CA SER A 339 5.59 5.82 -3.58
C SER A 339 4.83 7.08 -4.00
N ALA A 340 3.50 7.06 -3.88
CA ALA A 340 2.65 8.23 -4.14
C ALA A 340 2.84 9.35 -3.10
N LEU A 341 3.03 9.03 -1.82
CA LEU A 341 3.34 10.02 -0.77
C LEU A 341 4.68 10.70 -1.02
N ILE A 342 5.70 9.95 -1.39
CA ILE A 342 7.02 10.50 -1.75
C ILE A 342 6.87 11.42 -2.97
N ALA A 343 6.18 10.98 -4.01
CA ALA A 343 5.94 11.78 -5.20
C ALA A 343 5.25 13.12 -4.89
N MET A 344 4.26 13.12 -4.00
CA MET A 344 3.52 14.32 -3.59
C MET A 344 4.38 15.39 -2.90
N VAL A 345 5.47 14.99 -2.22
CA VAL A 345 6.28 15.92 -1.40
C VAL A 345 7.69 16.13 -1.93
N TYR A 346 8.12 15.36 -2.93
CA TYR A 346 9.53 15.30 -3.35
C TYR A 346 10.07 16.67 -3.76
N SER A 347 9.34 17.42 -4.59
CA SER A 347 9.79 18.74 -5.04
C SER A 347 9.76 19.78 -3.93
N GLN A 348 9.21 19.45 -2.76
CA GLN A 348 8.99 20.37 -1.66
C GLN A 348 9.96 20.14 -0.50
N LEU A 349 10.85 19.14 -0.61
CA LEU A 349 11.84 18.81 0.42
C LEU A 349 12.82 19.96 0.70
N GLN A 350 13.07 20.87 -0.26
CA GLN A 350 13.89 22.06 0.05
C GLN A 350 13.24 23.05 1.02
N LYS A 351 11.93 22.91 1.33
CA LYS A 351 11.22 23.78 2.29
C LYS A 351 11.52 23.40 3.75
N VAL A 352 12.10 22.22 3.99
CA VAL A 352 12.42 21.71 5.32
C VAL A 352 13.94 21.70 5.56
N PRO A 353 14.40 21.73 6.83
CA PRO A 353 15.82 21.62 7.15
C PRO A 353 16.48 20.38 6.55
N MET A 354 17.78 20.49 6.25
CA MET A 354 18.56 19.34 5.78
C MET A 354 18.55 18.22 6.83
N GLY A 355 18.26 16.99 6.40
CA GLY A 355 18.19 15.82 7.27
C GLY A 355 16.79 15.52 7.82
N THR A 356 15.80 16.40 7.59
CA THR A 356 14.40 16.12 7.90
C THR A 356 13.86 14.97 7.05
N SER A 357 13.10 14.07 7.67
CA SER A 357 12.43 12.97 6.97
C SER A 357 11.30 13.51 6.08
N PRO A 358 11.15 13.04 4.82
CA PRO A 358 9.99 13.39 3.98
C PRO A 358 8.63 13.17 4.65
N ALA A 359 8.56 12.19 5.55
CA ALA A 359 7.35 11.90 6.34
C ALA A 359 6.86 13.09 7.16
N GLU A 360 7.74 13.99 7.61
CA GLU A 360 7.35 15.14 8.43
C GLU A 360 6.54 16.21 7.66
N LEU A 361 6.49 16.12 6.32
CA LEU A 361 5.66 16.97 5.49
C LEU A 361 4.21 16.47 5.36
N TYR A 362 3.97 15.16 5.51
CA TYR A 362 2.65 14.58 5.22
C TYR A 362 2.04 13.78 6.36
N LEU A 363 2.83 13.20 7.28
CA LEU A 363 2.28 12.50 8.44
C LEU A 363 1.69 13.50 9.43
N SER A 364 0.60 13.14 10.09
CA SER A 364 -0.15 14.05 10.95
C SER A 364 0.66 14.59 12.13
N TRP A 365 1.57 13.77 12.66
CA TRP A 365 2.50 14.17 13.73
C TRP A 365 3.73 14.95 13.21
N GLY A 366 3.87 15.10 11.90
CA GLY A 366 5.00 15.75 11.26
C GLY A 366 5.11 17.23 11.63
N LYS A 367 6.33 17.70 11.93
CA LYS A 367 6.59 19.08 12.37
C LYS A 367 6.51 20.13 11.27
N HIS A 368 6.34 19.71 10.02
CA HIS A 368 6.43 20.56 8.84
C HIS A 368 5.24 20.39 7.89
N THR A 369 4.13 19.85 8.39
CA THR A 369 2.89 19.68 7.62
C THR A 369 2.33 21.02 7.11
N ASP A 370 2.57 22.10 7.84
CA ASP A 370 2.23 23.49 7.49
C ASP A 370 2.98 24.01 6.25
N LYS A 371 4.13 23.40 5.92
CA LYS A 371 4.96 23.78 4.76
C LYS A 371 4.57 23.06 3.47
N LEU A 372 3.70 22.06 3.57
CA LEU A 372 3.20 21.33 2.41
C LEU A 372 2.28 22.24 1.59
N ASP A 373 2.74 22.64 0.41
CA ASP A 373 1.85 23.20 -0.61
C ASP A 373 1.07 22.04 -1.22
N TRP A 374 -0.16 21.88 -0.73
CA TRP A 374 -1.01 20.76 -1.09
C TRP A 374 -1.48 20.83 -2.56
N GLU A 375 -1.54 22.01 -3.17
CA GLU A 375 -1.93 22.13 -4.58
C GLU A 375 -0.79 21.69 -5.51
N ALA A 376 0.44 22.12 -5.21
CA ALA A 376 1.63 21.62 -5.90
C ALA A 376 1.77 20.10 -5.71
N GLY A 377 1.59 19.62 -4.47
CA GLY A 377 1.65 18.18 -4.18
C GLY A 377 0.57 17.37 -4.91
N ALA A 378 -0.63 17.90 -5.07
CA ALA A 378 -1.68 17.29 -5.89
C ALA A 378 -1.24 17.14 -7.36
N GLN A 379 -0.63 18.19 -7.92
CA GLN A 379 -0.14 18.17 -9.31
C GLN A 379 1.00 17.15 -9.48
N GLU A 380 1.91 17.06 -8.52
CA GLU A 380 3.00 16.08 -8.53
C GLU A 380 2.49 14.64 -8.43
N LEU A 381 1.54 14.38 -7.52
CA LEU A 381 0.87 13.08 -7.43
C LEU A 381 0.18 12.72 -8.76
N ALA A 382 -0.51 13.67 -9.39
CA ALA A 382 -1.16 13.46 -10.67
C ALA A 382 -0.15 13.14 -11.78
N ASN A 383 0.98 13.85 -11.81
CA ASN A 383 2.06 13.63 -12.77
C ASN A 383 2.69 12.24 -12.58
N PHE A 384 2.94 11.84 -11.33
CA PHE A 384 3.45 10.51 -11.00
C PHE A 384 2.52 9.39 -11.51
N ILE A 385 1.22 9.47 -11.20
CA ILE A 385 0.26 8.46 -11.68
C ILE A 385 0.20 8.43 -13.21
N LYS A 386 0.19 9.58 -13.89
CA LYS A 386 0.17 9.65 -15.36
C LYS A 386 1.44 9.06 -15.98
N ALA A 387 2.62 9.45 -15.47
CA ALA A 387 3.90 8.93 -15.92
C ALA A 387 4.00 7.42 -15.72
N SER A 388 3.66 6.92 -14.54
CA SER A 388 3.64 5.48 -14.27
C SER A 388 2.66 4.73 -15.17
N THR A 389 1.51 5.33 -15.50
CA THR A 389 0.56 4.74 -16.46
C THR A 389 1.16 4.65 -17.87
N MET A 390 1.87 5.68 -18.32
CA MET A 390 2.59 5.66 -19.60
C MET A 390 3.69 4.60 -19.61
N GLU A 391 4.44 4.45 -18.53
CA GLU A 391 5.47 3.42 -18.39
C GLU A 391 4.86 2.00 -18.39
N MET A 392 3.70 1.80 -17.76
CA MET A 392 2.96 0.54 -17.85
C MET A 392 2.46 0.25 -19.28
N ALA A 393 2.03 1.28 -20.02
CA ALA A 393 1.71 1.15 -21.43
C ALA A 393 2.94 0.78 -22.27
N MET A 394 4.11 1.34 -21.96
CA MET A 394 5.38 0.95 -22.60
C MET A 394 5.70 -0.53 -22.36
N LEU A 395 5.56 -1.02 -21.13
CA LEU A 395 5.77 -2.44 -20.82
C LEU A 395 4.75 -3.36 -21.51
N THR A 396 3.49 -2.94 -21.60
CA THR A 396 2.44 -3.67 -22.31
C THR A 396 2.72 -3.78 -23.81
N GLY A 397 3.10 -2.65 -24.44
CA GLY A 397 3.49 -2.61 -25.84
C GLY A 397 4.78 -3.40 -26.11
N LEU A 398 5.75 -3.35 -25.18
CA LEU A 398 6.99 -4.09 -25.22
C LEU A 398 6.77 -5.61 -25.26
N VAL A 399 5.78 -6.13 -24.54
CA VAL A 399 5.42 -7.56 -24.61
C VAL A 399 4.47 -7.88 -25.76
N GLY A 400 4.15 -6.90 -26.62
CA GLY A 400 3.34 -7.08 -27.83
C GLY A 400 1.84 -7.21 -27.56
N LYS A 401 1.32 -6.56 -26.51
CA LYS A 401 -0.10 -6.56 -26.14
C LYS A 401 -0.72 -5.18 -26.33
N LYS A 402 -2.03 -5.14 -26.62
CA LYS A 402 -2.79 -3.89 -26.86
C LYS A 402 -3.65 -3.46 -25.68
N ASP A 403 -3.97 -4.38 -24.77
CA ASP A 403 -4.69 -4.06 -23.53
C ASP A 403 -3.81 -4.46 -22.34
N ILE A 404 -3.74 -3.59 -21.34
CA ILE A 404 -2.97 -3.82 -20.13
C ILE A 404 -3.44 -5.07 -19.36
N LYS A 405 -4.73 -5.41 -19.48
CA LYS A 405 -5.33 -6.60 -18.85
C LYS A 405 -4.90 -7.90 -19.50
N ASP A 406 -4.41 -7.84 -20.73
CA ASP A 406 -3.94 -9.03 -21.41
C ASP A 406 -2.60 -9.48 -20.83
N VAL A 407 -1.81 -8.58 -20.23
CA VAL A 407 -0.48 -8.90 -19.70
C VAL A 407 -0.59 -9.89 -18.54
N SER A 408 0.20 -10.96 -18.60
CA SER A 408 0.06 -12.10 -17.69
C SER A 408 1.42 -12.71 -17.32
N VAL A 409 1.39 -13.76 -16.51
CA VAL A 409 2.58 -14.55 -16.13
C VAL A 409 3.33 -15.14 -17.33
N GLU A 410 2.69 -15.25 -18.50
CA GLU A 410 3.33 -15.73 -19.75
C GLU A 410 4.29 -14.70 -20.35
N ASP A 411 4.12 -13.41 -20.04
CA ASP A 411 5.04 -12.37 -20.49
C ASP A 411 6.22 -12.16 -19.53
N LEU A 412 6.28 -12.97 -18.46
CA LEU A 412 7.28 -12.88 -17.41
C LEU A 412 8.21 -14.10 -17.40
N VAL A 413 9.45 -13.86 -16.97
CA VAL A 413 10.39 -14.90 -16.54
C VAL A 413 10.92 -14.58 -15.15
N CYS A 414 11.34 -15.61 -14.43
CA CYS A 414 11.95 -15.50 -13.11
C CYS A 414 13.34 -16.15 -13.07
N PHE A 415 14.13 -15.83 -12.03
CA PHE A 415 15.49 -16.34 -11.85
C PHE A 415 15.62 -17.42 -10.78
N ASN A 416 14.52 -17.84 -10.18
CA ASN A 416 14.53 -18.70 -9.00
C ASN A 416 13.52 -19.86 -9.16
N GLN A 417 14.01 -21.08 -8.92
CA GLN A 417 13.21 -22.30 -9.02
C GLN A 417 12.01 -22.32 -8.05
N ASP A 418 12.16 -21.75 -6.86
CA ASP A 418 11.10 -21.65 -5.84
C ASP A 418 10.01 -20.67 -6.31
N ILE A 419 10.40 -19.57 -6.96
CA ILE A 419 9.45 -18.62 -7.56
C ILE A 419 8.68 -19.30 -8.68
N LYS A 420 9.35 -20.05 -9.57
CA LYS A 420 8.66 -20.85 -10.58
C LYS A 420 7.67 -21.82 -9.95
N ALA A 421 8.09 -22.56 -8.92
CA ALA A 421 7.22 -23.53 -8.25
C ALA A 421 6.00 -22.88 -7.60
N ALA A 422 6.15 -21.67 -7.04
CA ALA A 422 5.08 -20.97 -6.35
C ALA A 422 4.13 -20.20 -7.27
N THR A 423 4.62 -19.69 -8.41
CA THR A 423 3.87 -18.76 -9.29
C THR A 423 3.53 -19.33 -10.67
N GLY A 424 4.20 -20.41 -11.08
CA GLY A 424 4.08 -20.95 -12.43
C GLY A 424 4.89 -20.19 -13.50
N ILE A 425 5.57 -19.09 -13.13
CA ILE A 425 6.37 -18.29 -14.06
C ILE A 425 7.56 -19.10 -14.58
N SER A 426 7.85 -18.99 -15.88
CA SER A 426 8.97 -19.70 -16.51
C SER A 426 10.32 -19.20 -16.01
N LEU A 427 11.32 -20.07 -16.00
CA LEU A 427 12.69 -19.67 -15.65
C LEU A 427 13.35 -18.99 -16.86
N ALA A 428 14.12 -17.93 -16.62
CA ALA A 428 14.73 -17.14 -17.68
C ALA A 428 15.70 -17.92 -18.59
N TRP A 429 16.28 -19.01 -18.10
CA TRP A 429 17.18 -19.89 -18.86
C TRP A 429 16.50 -21.15 -19.42
N GLN A 430 15.18 -21.29 -19.24
CA GLN A 430 14.42 -22.36 -19.85
C GLN A 430 13.78 -21.86 -21.15
N PRO A 431 13.93 -22.59 -22.27
CA PRO A 431 13.20 -22.27 -23.49
C PRO A 431 11.69 -22.21 -23.20
N SER A 432 11.01 -21.18 -23.72
CA SER A 432 9.56 -21.12 -23.66
C SER A 432 8.98 -22.30 -24.46
N ASN A 433 8.13 -23.11 -23.84
CA ASN A 433 7.44 -24.23 -24.51
C ASN A 433 6.27 -23.77 -25.40
N ASN A 434 6.16 -22.47 -25.70
CA ASN A 434 5.05 -21.88 -26.45
C ASN A 434 5.33 -21.84 -27.95
#